data_AF-A0A962BXN4-F1
#
_entry.id   AF-A0A962BXN4-F1
#
_cell.length_a   1.000
_cell.length_b   1.000
_cell.length_c   1.000
_cell.angle_alpha   90.00
_cell.angle_beta   90.00
_cell.angle_gamma   90.00
#
_symmetry.space_group_name_H-M   'P 1'
#
loop_
_entity.id
_entity.type
_entity.pdbx_description
1 polymer ?
#
loop_
_entity_poly.entity_id
_entity_poly.type
_entity_poly.pdbx_seq_one_letter_code
_entity_poly.pdbx_strand_id
1 'polypeptide(L)'
;WPSITASADNMDGTRDITVVLDSLASTSYQIDVYRSPSCAGGSRGGDLYQSVLAVQDTSDGSGHLSISSTVSGSGGPAYLTAIATDLNTGSTSEISPCFDEALNLVPEVFSDGFE
;
A
#
# COMPACT_ATOMS: atom_id res chain seq x y z
N TRP A 1 11.46 2.17 -2.05
CA TRP A 1 10.12 2.71 -1.74
C TRP A 1 9.20 1.52 -1.52
N PRO A 2 8.16 1.63 -0.67
CA PRO A 2 7.14 0.59 -0.55
C PRO A 2 6.30 0.48 -1.83
N SER A 3 5.61 -0.63 -2.03
CA SER A 3 4.66 -0.84 -3.12
C SER A 3 3.35 -1.37 -2.59
N ILE A 4 2.23 -0.77 -2.98
CA ILE A 4 0.91 -1.36 -2.76
C ILE A 4 0.70 -2.43 -3.84
N THR A 5 0.26 -3.63 -3.44
CA THR A 5 0.10 -4.77 -4.35
C THR A 5 -1.34 -5.26 -4.42
N ALA A 6 -2.17 -4.92 -3.43
CA ALA A 6 -3.58 -5.27 -3.42
C ALA A 6 -4.42 -4.19 -2.72
N SER A 7 -5.65 -4.03 -3.20
CA SER A 7 -6.72 -3.37 -2.48
C SER A 7 -8.05 -4.02 -2.81
N ALA A 8 -8.84 -4.37 -1.80
CA ALA A 8 -10.17 -4.97 -1.94
C ALA A 8 -11.20 -4.20 -1.11
N ASP A 9 -12.38 -3.95 -1.66
CA ASP A 9 -13.49 -3.34 -0.93
C ASP A 9 -14.29 -4.35 -0.09
N ASN A 10 -14.70 -3.91 1.10
CA ASN A 10 -15.49 -4.69 2.03
C ASN A 10 -16.93 -4.17 2.10
N MET A 11 -17.88 -5.06 2.39
CA MET A 11 -19.31 -4.72 2.48
C MET A 11 -19.63 -3.70 3.58
N ASP A 12 -18.75 -3.55 4.58
CA ASP A 12 -18.89 -2.60 5.69
C ASP A 12 -18.36 -1.19 5.35
N GLY A 13 -17.89 -0.97 4.11
CA GLY A 13 -17.35 0.30 3.66
C GLY A 13 -15.87 0.51 4.03
N THR A 14 -15.20 -0.51 4.55
CA THR A 14 -13.73 -0.54 4.68
C THR A 14 -13.07 -1.09 3.41
N ARG A 15 -11.74 -1.06 3.36
CA ARG A 15 -10.95 -1.70 2.30
C ARG A 15 -9.75 -2.40 2.91
N ASP A 16 -9.46 -3.61 2.48
CA ASP A 16 -8.21 -4.28 2.80
C ASP A 16 -7.14 -3.88 1.81
N ILE A 17 -5.94 -3.59 2.30
CA ILE A 17 -4.79 -3.23 1.47
C ILE A 17 -3.58 -4.08 1.85
N THR A 18 -2.76 -4.39 0.85
CA THR A 18 -1.45 -5.02 1.06
C THR A 18 -0.33 -4.12 0.56
N VAL A 19 0.66 -3.90 1.42
CA VAL A 19 1.86 -3.13 1.13
C VAL A 19 3.07 -4.02 1.33
N VAL A 20 4.00 -3.97 0.37
CA VAL A 20 5.27 -4.68 0.43
C VAL A 20 6.44 -3.70 0.39
N LEU A 21 7.54 -4.05 1.06
CA LEU A 21 8.77 -3.29 1.04
C LEU A 21 9.95 -4.27 1.07
N ASP A 22 10.82 -4.18 0.06
CA ASP A 22 12.16 -4.78 0.10
C ASP A 22 13.17 -3.72 0.55
N SER A 23 13.96 -4.07 1.57
CA SER A 23 14.73 -3.12 2.37
C SER A 23 15.94 -3.77 3.05
N LEU A 24 16.56 -3.09 4.02
CA LEU A 24 17.58 -3.71 4.86
C LEU A 24 16.93 -4.72 5.80
N ALA A 25 17.57 -5.87 6.00
CA ALA A 25 17.10 -6.91 6.91
C ALA A 25 16.96 -6.40 8.36
N SER A 26 15.96 -6.91 9.08
CA SER A 26 15.74 -6.64 10.50
C SER A 26 15.73 -5.14 10.86
N THR A 27 15.16 -4.32 9.98
CA THR A 27 15.09 -2.87 10.15
C THR A 27 13.63 -2.45 10.39
N SER A 28 13.43 -1.60 11.38
CA SER A 28 12.10 -1.08 11.73
C SER A 28 11.73 0.10 10.84
N TYR A 29 10.56 0.02 10.22
CA TYR A 29 10.04 1.04 9.31
C TYR A 29 8.67 1.52 9.77
N GLN A 30 8.41 2.82 9.63
CA GLN A 30 7.06 3.35 9.59
C GLN A 30 6.59 3.38 8.14
N ILE A 31 5.48 2.72 7.85
CA ILE A 31 4.80 2.73 6.56
C ILE A 31 3.58 3.64 6.69
N ASP A 32 3.58 4.69 5.88
CA ASP A 32 2.45 5.62 5.77
C ASP A 32 1.82 5.45 4.38
N VAL A 33 0.52 5.18 4.34
CA VAL A 33 -0.26 5.05 3.10
C VAL A 33 -1.21 6.23 2.99
N TYR A 34 -1.26 6.79 1.79
CA TYR A 34 -2.07 7.93 1.43
C TYR A 34 -3.01 7.58 0.29
N ARG A 35 -4.18 8.19 0.31
CA ARG A 35 -5.17 8.16 -0.75
C ARG A 35 -5.26 9.54 -1.39
N SER A 36 -5.15 9.59 -2.71
CA SER A 36 -5.24 10.81 -3.52
C SER A 36 -6.28 10.66 -4.64
N PRO A 37 -7.08 11.71 -4.91
CA PRO A 37 -8.10 11.67 -5.97
C PRO A 37 -7.51 11.58 -7.38
N SER A 38 -6.23 11.93 -7.54
CA SER A 38 -5.49 11.88 -8.79
C SER A 38 -4.07 11.39 -8.56
N CYS A 39 -3.51 10.73 -9.58
CA CYS A 39 -2.08 10.42 -9.67
C CYS A 39 -1.40 11.42 -10.61
N ALA A 40 -1.10 12.63 -10.11
CA ALA A 40 -0.36 13.61 -10.89
C ALA A 40 1.11 13.15 -11.01
N GLY A 41 1.69 13.16 -12.22
CA GLY A 41 3.11 12.80 -12.40
C GLY A 41 3.39 11.51 -13.16
N GLY A 42 2.40 10.91 -13.82
CA GLY A 42 2.66 9.87 -14.83
C GLY A 42 3.08 8.51 -14.27
N SER A 43 2.64 8.18 -13.04
CA SER A 43 2.64 6.87 -12.33
C SER A 43 3.28 6.93 -10.94
N ARG A 44 3.94 8.02 -10.56
CA ARG A 44 4.49 8.26 -9.22
C ARG A 44 4.12 9.69 -8.82
N GLY A 45 3.45 9.87 -7.68
CA GLY A 45 3.00 11.21 -7.27
C GLY A 45 1.53 11.30 -6.90
N GLY A 46 1.00 10.33 -6.15
CA GLY A 46 -0.14 10.67 -5.31
C GLY A 46 0.27 11.86 -4.44
N ASP A 47 -0.52 12.94 -4.41
CA ASP A 47 -0.23 14.20 -3.70
C ASP A 47 -0.16 14.08 -2.16
N LEU A 48 0.03 12.85 -1.64
CA LEU A 48 -0.02 12.48 -0.23
C LEU A 48 -1.25 13.09 0.47
N TYR A 49 -2.39 13.06 -0.24
CA TYR A 49 -3.52 13.94 0.05
C TYR A 49 -4.22 13.60 1.39
N GLN A 50 -4.61 12.34 1.58
CA GLN A 50 -5.25 11.87 2.80
C GLN A 50 -4.52 10.63 3.34
N SER A 51 -3.97 10.69 4.55
CA SER A 51 -3.43 9.49 5.21
C SER A 51 -4.56 8.52 5.56
N VAL A 52 -4.39 7.25 5.21
CA VAL A 52 -5.36 6.17 5.45
C VAL A 52 -4.79 5.03 6.30
N LEU A 53 -3.46 4.91 6.36
CA LEU A 53 -2.76 3.97 7.23
C LEU A 53 -1.45 4.62 7.71
N ALA A 54 -1.12 4.40 8.97
CA ALA A 54 0.21 4.62 9.53
C ALA A 54 0.51 3.43 10.45
N VAL A 55 1.54 2.65 10.12
CA VAL A 55 1.87 1.41 10.82
C VAL A 55 3.37 1.26 10.92
N GLN A 56 3.85 0.71 12.03
CA GLN A 56 5.26 0.39 12.22
C GLN A 56 5.44 -1.12 12.21
N ASP A 57 6.42 -1.58 11.45
CA ASP A 57 6.76 -3.01 11.39
C ASP A 57 8.25 -3.18 11.05
N THR A 58 8.76 -4.39 11.24
CA THR A 58 10.18 -4.72 11.04
C THR A 58 10.33 -5.69 9.88
N SER A 59 11.21 -5.37 8.94
CA SER A 59 11.56 -6.27 7.84
C SER A 59 12.18 -7.57 8.37
N ASP A 60 11.96 -8.67 7.66
CA ASP A 60 12.46 -9.98 8.05
C ASP A 60 13.99 -10.11 7.85
N GLY A 61 14.52 -11.32 8.07
CA GLY A 61 15.94 -11.63 7.91
C GLY A 61 16.47 -11.49 6.47
N SER A 62 15.57 -11.40 5.48
CA SER A 62 15.89 -11.15 4.07
C SER A 62 15.71 -9.68 3.67
N GLY A 63 15.17 -8.83 4.56
CA GLY A 63 14.83 -7.45 4.25
C GLY A 63 13.45 -7.27 3.64
N HIS A 64 12.63 -8.31 3.63
CA HIS A 64 11.27 -8.25 3.11
C HIS A 64 10.29 -7.90 4.23
N LEU A 65 9.32 -7.04 3.90
CA LEU A 65 8.21 -6.65 4.76
C LEU A 65 6.92 -6.73 3.95
N SER A 66 5.90 -7.38 4.51
CA SER A 66 4.56 -7.45 3.91
C SER A 66 3.51 -7.17 4.98
N ILE A 67 2.73 -6.11 4.78
CA ILE A 67 1.71 -5.65 5.72
C ILE A 67 0.36 -5.75 5.03
N SER A 68 -0.60 -6.42 5.68
CA SER A 68 -2.00 -6.41 5.28
C SER A 68 -2.85 -5.77 6.37
N SER A 69 -3.60 -4.74 6.00
CA SER A 69 -4.37 -3.93 6.95
C SER A 69 -5.71 -3.50 6.35
N THR A 70 -6.71 -3.42 7.22
CA THR A 70 -8.02 -2.82 6.89
C THR A 70 -7.96 -1.31 7.13
N VAL A 71 -8.32 -0.54 6.11
CA VAL A 71 -8.41 0.93 6.15
C VAL A 71 -9.83 1.39 5.88
N SER A 72 -10.14 2.65 6.21
CA SER A 72 -11.41 3.25 5.79
C SER A 72 -11.52 3.26 4.27
N GLY A 73 -12.68 2.88 3.73
CA GLY A 73 -12.97 3.02 2.30
C GLY A 73 -13.45 4.41 1.89
N SER A 74 -13.65 5.32 2.86
CA SER A 74 -14.06 6.70 2.59
C SER A 74 -13.07 7.40 1.66
N GLY A 75 -13.60 8.05 0.62
CA GLY A 75 -12.80 8.73 -0.41
C GLY A 75 -12.21 7.81 -1.48
N GLY A 76 -12.46 6.50 -1.40
CA GLY A 76 -12.15 5.53 -2.46
C GLY A 76 -13.39 5.21 -3.33
N PRO A 77 -13.20 4.52 -4.48
CA PRO A 77 -11.91 4.14 -5.06
C PRO A 77 -11.15 5.36 -5.60
N ALA A 78 -9.85 5.41 -5.34
CA ALA A 78 -8.94 6.47 -5.80
C ALA A 78 -7.53 5.91 -6.05
N TYR A 79 -6.47 6.72 -5.88
CA TYR A 79 -5.10 6.25 -6.00
C TYR A 79 -4.44 6.14 -4.63
N LEU A 80 -3.86 4.97 -4.33
CA LEU A 80 -3.04 4.76 -3.14
C LEU A 80 -1.56 5.00 -3.47
N THR A 81 -0.86 5.67 -2.56
CA THR A 81 0.61 5.74 -2.53
C THR A 81 1.12 5.50 -1.13
N ALA A 82 2.38 5.11 -1.01
CA ALA A 82 3.01 4.84 0.26
C ALA A 82 4.43 5.41 0.32
N ILE A 83 4.87 5.71 1.54
CA ILE A 83 6.26 6.03 1.88
C ILE A 83 6.69 5.12 3.02
N ALA A 84 8.00 4.85 3.09
CA ALA A 84 8.60 4.13 4.20
C ALA A 84 9.65 5.01 4.87
N THR A 85 9.57 5.16 6.19
CA THR A 85 10.57 5.88 6.99
C THR A 85 11.31 4.88 7.87
N ASP A 86 12.62 4.78 7.69
CA ASP A 86 13.50 4.02 8.57
C ASP A 86 13.53 4.66 9.96
N LEU A 87 13.11 3.92 10.99
CA LEU A 87 13.03 4.44 12.36
C LEU A 87 14.38 4.52 13.07
N ASN A 88 15.40 3.82 12.56
CA ASN A 88 16.76 3.90 13.09
C ASN A 88 17.49 5.15 12.59
N THR A 89 17.26 5.55 11.34
CA THR A 89 17.97 6.67 10.69
C THR A 89 17.13 7.92 10.48
N GLY A 90 15.80 7.79 10.54
CA GLY A 90 14.86 8.85 10.17
C GLY A 90 14.77 9.11 8.67
N SER A 91 15.38 8.27 7.83
CA SER A 91 15.38 8.47 6.38
C SER A 91 14.08 7.98 5.75
N THR A 92 13.43 8.83 4.95
CA THR A 92 12.19 8.49 4.24
C THR A 92 12.47 8.17 2.77
N SER A 93 11.82 7.13 2.25
CA SER A 93 11.89 6.77 0.83
C SER A 93 11.22 7.81 -0.07
N GLU A 94 11.49 7.72 -1.37
CA GLU A 94 10.61 8.33 -2.37
C GLU A 94 9.17 7.79 -2.26
N ILE A 95 8.22 8.56 -2.80
CA ILE A 95 6.80 8.15 -2.90
C ILE A 95 6.69 6.96 -3.85
N SER A 96 5.91 5.95 -3.45
CA SER A 96 5.63 4.79 -4.28
C SER A 96 4.94 5.17 -5.60
N PRO A 97 4.96 4.26 -6.59
CA PRO A 97 4.00 4.32 -7.68
C PRO A 97 2.55 4.35 -7.16
N CYS A 98 1.67 4.97 -7.93
CA CYS A 98 0.24 4.99 -7.64
C CYS A 98 -0.36 3.60 -7.91
N PHE A 99 -1.14 3.13 -6.95
CA PHE A 99 -1.99 1.96 -7.10
C PHE A 99 -3.43 2.42 -7.32
N ASP A 100 -4.03 2.06 -8.44
CA ASP A 100 -5.41 2.39 -8.76
C ASP A 100 -6.37 1.43 -8.04
N GLU A 101 -7.12 1.95 -7.07
CA GLU A 101 -8.10 1.20 -6.28
C GLU A 101 -9.32 0.74 -7.09
N ALA A 102 -9.56 1.30 -8.28
CA ALA A 102 -10.61 0.89 -9.20
C ALA A 102 -10.20 -0.31 -10.05
N LEU A 103 -8.89 -0.52 -10.24
CA LEU A 103 -8.35 -1.77 -10.78
C LEU A 103 -8.37 -2.80 -9.65
N ASN A 104 -9.57 -3.31 -9.34
CA ASN A 104 -9.76 -4.38 -8.38
C ASN A 104 -9.09 -5.64 -8.95
N LEU A 105 -7.78 -5.77 -8.72
CA LEU A 105 -7.03 -6.98 -9.00
C LEU A 105 -7.39 -8.00 -7.91
N VAL A 106 -8.66 -8.42 -7.89
CA VAL A 106 -8.94 -9.77 -7.41
C VAL A 106 -8.00 -10.67 -8.22
N PRO A 107 -7.15 -11.49 -7.60
CA PRO A 107 -6.61 -12.62 -8.34
C PRO A 107 -7.86 -13.34 -8.83
N GLU A 108 -8.09 -13.36 -10.14
CA GLU A 108 -9.18 -14.13 -10.70
C GLU A 108 -8.95 -15.55 -10.20
N VAL A 109 -9.71 -15.92 -9.17
CA VAL A 109 -9.87 -17.29 -8.75
C VAL A 109 -10.47 -17.90 -10.01
N PHE A 110 -9.66 -18.65 -10.75
CA PHE A 110 -10.17 -19.63 -11.70
C PHE A 110 -10.92 -20.73 -10.91
N SER A 111 -11.96 -20.35 -10.15
CA SER A 111 -13.23 -21.05 -10.10
C SER A 111 -13.89 -20.52 -11.36
N ASP A 112 -13.89 -21.27 -12.45
CA ASP A 112 -14.50 -22.58 -12.46
C ASP A 112 -13.66 -23.51 -13.33
N GLY A 113 -13.16 -24.59 -12.73
CA GLY A 113 -12.83 -25.78 -13.48
C GLY A 113 -14.11 -26.27 -14.15
N PHE A 114 -14.30 -25.91 -15.42
CA PHE A 114 -15.29 -26.57 -16.27
C PHE A 114 -14.73 -27.93 -16.70
N GLU A 115 -15.63 -28.90 -16.64
CA GLU A 115 -15.53 -30.31 -16.99
C GLU A 115 -14.78 -30.63 -18.29
#